data_AF-A0A8T2M3N0-F1
#
_entry.id   AF-A0A8T2M3N0-F1
#
_cell.length_a   1.000
_cell.length_b   1.000
_cell.length_c   1.000
_cell.angle_alpha   90.00
_cell.angle_beta   90.00
_cell.angle_gamma   90.00
#
_symmetry.space_group_name_H-M   'P 1'
#
loop_
_entity.id
_entity.type
_entity.pdbx_description
1 polymer ?
#
loop_
_entity_poly.entity_id
_entity_poly.type
_entity_poly.pdbx_seq_one_letter_code
_entity_poly.pdbx_strand_id
1 'polypeptide(L)'
;MKSPAGSLVKYDTPVQVTKNTEKKSAKARPLNARLEQPAVSGPAPLSPKSQATPGETQEILNVILPPRVWLENNQCWVQQVSSAPCRGRDVVRLQEQLDLKLQQRQAKETGLCPVRRELYSQCFDELIRQVTINCSERGLLLLKVRDESRITEDAYRTLYKSSLAFGLRKILLAEHEKSDMDKKVSDLENENKDLEKQLNELMAKHEAIEKQAAERQKADEKKRTQEIQFFKRMNQQLKDQLEEIISPKK
;
A
#
# COMPACT_ATOMS: atom_id res chain seq x y z
N MET A 1 11.25 32.08 8.34
CA MET A 1 11.29 31.14 7.19
C MET A 1 12.27 31.75 6.19
N LYS A 2 13.29 31.01 5.74
CA LYS A 2 14.37 31.58 4.93
C LYS A 2 13.89 31.96 3.51
N SER A 3 14.61 32.87 2.85
CA SER A 3 14.42 33.26 1.45
C SER A 3 14.22 32.04 0.52
N PRO A 4 13.29 32.09 -0.46
CA PRO A 4 12.96 30.96 -1.32
C PRO A 4 14.13 30.54 -2.21
N ALA A 5 14.23 29.23 -2.47
CA ALA A 5 15.27 28.67 -3.33
C ALA A 5 15.17 29.15 -4.80
N GLY A 6 16.31 29.09 -5.50
CA GLY A 6 16.43 29.52 -6.89
C GLY A 6 15.48 28.78 -7.84
N SER A 7 14.68 29.53 -8.61
CA SER A 7 13.69 29.03 -9.57
C SER A 7 14.20 29.07 -11.02
N LEU A 8 13.54 28.36 -11.94
CA LEU A 8 13.60 28.66 -13.37
C LEU A 8 12.59 29.75 -13.78
N VAL A 9 11.53 29.93 -12.99
CA VAL A 9 10.54 31.01 -13.20
C VAL A 9 11.19 32.37 -12.94
N LYS A 10 10.94 33.33 -13.83
CA LYS A 10 11.43 34.70 -13.69
C LYS A 10 10.56 35.50 -12.72
N TYR A 11 11.18 35.95 -11.64
CA TYR A 11 10.56 36.80 -10.63
C TYR A 11 11.18 38.19 -10.64
N ASP A 12 10.39 39.18 -10.19
CA ASP A 12 10.90 40.52 -9.95
C ASP A 12 11.69 40.61 -8.62
N THR A 13 12.31 41.75 -8.38
CA THR A 13 13.01 42.01 -7.11
C THR A 13 12.01 41.96 -5.96
N PRO A 14 12.31 41.24 -4.86
CA PRO A 14 11.39 41.14 -3.73
C PRO A 14 11.16 42.50 -3.08
N VAL A 15 9.90 42.76 -2.71
CA VAL A 15 9.46 44.00 -2.08
C VAL A 15 9.02 43.71 -0.65
N GLN A 16 9.43 44.57 0.27
CA GLN A 16 9.02 44.50 1.67
C GLN A 16 7.60 45.05 1.81
N VAL A 17 6.69 44.26 2.39
CA VAL A 17 5.35 44.72 2.73
C VAL A 17 5.35 45.22 4.17
N THR A 18 5.43 46.54 4.35
CA THR A 18 5.06 47.17 5.62
C THR A 18 3.55 47.06 5.77
N LYS A 19 3.08 46.34 6.79
CA LYS A 19 1.67 46.36 7.18
C LYS A 19 1.31 47.75 7.69
N ASN A 20 1.00 48.68 6.79
CA ASN A 20 0.35 49.92 7.18
C ASN A 20 -1.08 49.55 7.60
N THR A 21 -1.33 49.66 8.90
CA THR A 21 -2.66 49.72 9.49
C THR A 21 -3.38 50.97 8.98
N GLU A 22 -3.90 50.93 7.76
CA GLU A 22 -4.98 51.83 7.35
C GLU A 22 -6.27 51.03 7.23
N LYS A 23 -7.01 51.02 8.35
CA LYS A 23 -8.43 50.73 8.36
C LYS A 23 -9.14 51.78 7.49
N LYS A 24 -9.33 51.53 6.19
CA LYS A 24 -10.40 52.17 5.43
C LYS A 24 -11.60 51.23 5.37
N SER A 25 -12.53 51.54 6.28
CA SER A 25 -13.87 50.99 6.40
C SER A 25 -14.58 50.97 5.03
N ALA A 26 -14.74 49.79 4.44
CA ALA A 26 -15.69 49.57 3.36
C ALA A 26 -17.10 49.63 3.96
N LYS A 27 -17.74 50.80 3.81
CA LYS A 27 -19.13 51.02 4.22
C LYS A 27 -20.03 50.33 3.20
N ALA A 28 -20.70 49.26 3.63
CA ALA A 28 -21.71 48.56 2.85
C ALA A 28 -22.81 49.54 2.41
N ARG A 29 -23.19 49.50 1.12
CA ARG A 29 -24.41 50.12 0.60
C ARG A 29 -25.22 49.01 -0.10
N PRO A 30 -26.53 48.90 0.18
CA PRO A 30 -27.33 47.75 -0.27
C PRO A 30 -27.67 47.85 -1.76
N LEU A 31 -27.61 46.70 -2.43
CA LEU A 31 -28.14 46.49 -3.78
C LEU A 31 -29.67 46.36 -3.68
N ASN A 32 -30.39 47.43 -4.01
CA ASN A 32 -31.79 47.32 -4.43
C ASN A 32 -31.81 47.01 -5.93
N ALA A 33 -32.33 45.83 -6.25
CA ALA A 33 -32.64 45.44 -7.62
C ALA A 33 -33.79 46.28 -8.16
N ARG A 34 -33.57 46.94 -9.30
CA ARG A 34 -34.64 47.41 -10.18
C ARG A 34 -34.24 47.14 -11.63
N LEU A 35 -35.04 46.29 -12.25
CA LEU A 35 -35.01 45.97 -13.67
C LEU A 35 -35.47 47.19 -14.47
N GLU A 36 -34.59 47.78 -15.27
CA GLU A 36 -34.98 48.54 -16.46
C GLU A 36 -34.07 48.17 -17.63
N GLN A 37 -34.69 47.71 -18.72
CA GLN A 37 -34.08 47.50 -20.02
C GLN A 37 -33.78 48.85 -20.68
N PRO A 38 -32.82 48.89 -21.62
CA PRO A 38 -33.16 49.54 -22.88
C PRO A 38 -32.65 48.79 -24.13
N ALA A 39 -33.60 48.63 -25.05
CA ALA A 39 -33.56 48.96 -26.48
C ALA A 39 -32.31 48.61 -27.32
N VAL A 40 -32.61 47.78 -28.33
CA VAL A 40 -31.85 47.39 -29.51
C VAL A 40 -31.34 48.60 -30.30
N SER A 41 -30.04 48.64 -30.61
CA SER A 41 -29.52 49.34 -31.79
C SER A 41 -28.23 48.68 -32.31
N GLY A 42 -28.31 48.12 -33.53
CA GLY A 42 -27.27 47.95 -34.56
C GLY A 42 -25.94 47.22 -34.28
N PRO A 43 -25.48 46.29 -35.15
CA PRO A 43 -24.17 45.66 -35.01
C PRO A 43 -23.07 46.61 -35.48
N ALA A 44 -22.30 47.18 -34.54
CA ALA A 44 -21.02 47.79 -34.85
C ALA A 44 -19.91 46.71 -34.84
N PRO A 45 -18.95 46.73 -35.78
CA PRO A 45 -17.92 45.71 -35.86
C PRO A 45 -17.00 45.77 -34.63
N LEU A 46 -16.92 44.65 -33.91
CA LEU A 46 -15.96 44.42 -32.82
C LEU A 46 -14.53 44.52 -33.39
N SER A 47 -13.87 45.64 -33.11
CA SER A 47 -12.42 45.76 -33.27
C SER A 47 -11.75 44.92 -32.18
N PRO A 48 -10.69 44.14 -32.51
CA PRO A 48 -10.01 43.31 -31.52
C PRO A 48 -9.15 44.21 -30.63
N LYS A 49 -9.65 44.56 -29.43
CA LYS A 49 -8.80 45.08 -28.34
C LYS A 49 -7.88 43.94 -27.90
N SER A 50 -6.72 43.84 -28.54
CA SER A 50 -5.84 42.66 -28.53
C SER A 50 -4.58 42.86 -27.68
N GLN A 51 -4.59 43.78 -26.72
CA GLN A 51 -3.52 43.93 -25.74
C GLN A 51 -4.12 44.23 -24.37
N ALA A 52 -3.98 43.26 -23.45
CA ALA A 52 -4.23 43.48 -22.03
C ALA A 52 -3.31 44.59 -21.53
N THR A 53 -3.82 45.45 -20.66
CA THR A 53 -2.99 46.45 -20.00
C THR A 53 -1.95 45.76 -19.11
N PRO A 54 -0.81 46.41 -18.81
CA PRO A 54 0.22 45.83 -17.94
C PRO A 54 -0.31 45.41 -16.56
N GLY A 55 -1.32 46.12 -16.03
CA GLY A 55 -2.00 45.80 -14.78
C GLY A 55 -2.82 44.50 -14.86
N GLU A 56 -3.66 44.36 -15.89
CA GLU A 56 -4.48 43.15 -16.11
C GLU A 56 -3.60 41.91 -16.32
N THR A 57 -2.48 42.05 -17.03
CA THR A 57 -1.52 40.95 -17.23
C THR A 57 -0.92 40.49 -15.92
N GLN A 58 -0.55 41.42 -15.03
CA GLN A 58 0.00 41.08 -13.71
C GLN A 58 -1.03 40.38 -12.82
N GLU A 59 -2.29 40.79 -12.86
CA GLU A 59 -3.38 40.14 -12.12
C GLU A 59 -3.58 38.70 -12.57
N ILE A 60 -3.62 38.45 -13.88
CA ILE A 60 -3.72 37.09 -14.44
C ILE A 60 -2.49 36.26 -14.03
N LEU A 61 -1.27 36.81 -14.15
CA LEU A 61 -0.06 36.11 -13.73
C LEU A 61 -0.08 35.72 -12.25
N ASN A 62 -0.61 36.57 -11.37
CA ASN A 62 -0.75 36.28 -9.94
C ASN A 62 -1.76 35.15 -9.66
N VAL A 63 -2.77 34.96 -10.52
CA VAL A 63 -3.70 33.83 -10.43
C VAL A 63 -3.04 32.54 -10.89
N ILE A 64 -2.30 32.59 -12.01
CA ILE A 64 -1.66 31.41 -12.60
C ILE A 64 -0.48 30.93 -11.75
N LEU A 65 0.35 31.87 -11.27
CA LEU A 65 1.55 31.64 -10.50
C LEU A 65 1.57 32.61 -9.30
N PRO A 66 1.02 32.18 -8.14
CA PRO A 66 0.93 33.03 -6.97
C PRO A 66 2.29 33.62 -6.55
N PRO A 67 2.33 34.89 -6.09
CA PRO A 67 3.54 35.51 -5.56
C PRO A 67 4.13 34.70 -4.40
N ARG A 68 5.46 34.65 -4.35
CA ARG A 68 6.16 34.03 -3.20
C ARG A 68 6.10 34.98 -2.02
N VAL A 69 5.80 34.44 -0.85
CA VAL A 69 5.74 35.22 0.40
C VAL A 69 6.59 34.54 1.46
N TRP A 70 7.47 35.28 2.12
CA TRP A 70 8.29 34.76 3.23
C TRP A 70 8.56 35.81 4.31
N LEU A 71 8.99 35.32 5.47
CA LEU A 71 9.28 36.12 6.65
C LEU A 71 10.77 36.07 6.99
N GLU A 72 11.44 37.21 6.86
CA GLU A 72 12.87 37.37 7.13
C GLU A 72 13.06 38.57 8.07
N ASN A 73 13.72 38.37 9.21
CA ASN A 73 13.97 39.42 10.22
C ASN A 73 12.70 40.17 10.67
N ASN A 74 11.59 39.46 10.93
CA ASN A 74 10.26 40.01 11.26
C ASN A 74 9.63 40.89 10.16
N GLN A 75 10.18 40.88 8.95
CA GLN A 75 9.65 41.60 7.80
C GLN A 75 9.03 40.61 6.80
N CYS A 76 7.87 40.98 6.26
CA CYS A 76 7.18 40.19 5.24
C CYS A 76 7.68 40.63 3.85
N TRP A 77 8.22 39.68 3.09
CA TRP A 77 8.69 39.90 1.74
C TRP A 77 7.74 39.23 0.76
N VAL A 78 7.42 39.96 -0.32
CA VAL A 78 6.61 39.45 -1.42
C VAL A 78 7.42 39.56 -2.70
N GLN A 79 7.42 38.48 -3.48
CA GLN A 79 8.08 38.43 -4.77
C GLN A 79 7.07 38.00 -5.84
N GLN A 80 6.75 38.94 -6.72
CA GLN A 80 5.83 38.72 -7.83
C GLN A 80 6.54 38.09 -9.02
N VAL A 81 5.76 37.37 -9.81
CA VAL A 81 6.20 36.83 -11.09
C VAL A 81 6.34 37.98 -12.08
N SER A 82 7.45 38.01 -12.80
CA SER A 82 7.77 39.12 -13.69
C SER A 82 6.79 39.20 -14.85
N SER A 83 6.20 40.37 -15.10
CA SER A 83 5.41 40.67 -16.31
C SER A 83 6.27 41.14 -17.48
N ALA A 84 7.60 41.15 -17.33
CA ALA A 84 8.52 41.56 -18.39
C ALA A 84 8.33 40.71 -19.67
N PRO A 85 8.18 41.34 -20.86
CA PRO A 85 8.05 40.64 -22.13
C PRO A 85 9.18 39.64 -22.38
N CYS A 86 8.84 38.53 -23.05
CA CYS A 86 9.78 37.48 -23.43
C CYS A 86 10.22 37.65 -24.89
N ARG A 87 11.52 37.47 -25.16
CA ARG A 87 12.08 37.39 -26.53
C ARG A 87 12.63 35.99 -26.80
N GLY A 88 12.90 35.66 -28.07
CA GLY A 88 13.47 34.36 -28.44
C GLY A 88 14.76 34.00 -27.69
N ARG A 89 15.59 34.99 -27.35
CA ARG A 89 16.80 34.78 -26.52
C ARG A 89 16.52 34.33 -25.09
N ASP A 90 15.38 34.73 -24.51
CA ASP A 90 15.00 34.33 -23.15
C ASP A 90 14.61 32.84 -23.10
N VAL A 91 14.03 32.31 -24.19
CA VAL A 91 13.73 30.88 -24.33
C VAL A 91 15.00 30.04 -24.39
N VAL A 92 15.99 30.47 -25.18
CA VAL A 92 17.30 29.79 -25.26
C VAL A 92 17.98 29.79 -23.89
N ARG A 93 17.97 30.93 -23.18
CA ARG A 93 18.52 31.01 -21.82
C ARG A 93 17.81 30.09 -20.84
N LEU A 94 16.48 29.97 -20.92
CA LEU A 94 15.71 29.05 -20.09
C LEU A 94 16.13 27.60 -20.32
N GLN A 95 16.33 27.21 -21.59
CA GLN A 95 16.82 25.88 -21.94
C GLN A 95 18.22 25.63 -21.35
N GLU A 96 19.17 26.54 -21.57
CA GLU A 96 20.53 26.43 -21.03
C GLU A 96 20.53 26.32 -19.49
N GLN A 97 19.67 27.09 -18.81
CA GLN A 97 19.53 27.02 -17.35
C GLN A 97 18.90 25.71 -16.88
N LEU A 98 17.93 25.18 -17.61
CA LEU A 98 17.33 23.87 -17.31
C LEU A 98 18.36 22.76 -17.44
N ASP A 99 19.09 22.73 -18.55
CA ASP A 99 20.12 21.71 -18.83
C ASP A 99 21.24 21.76 -17.78
N LEU A 100 21.71 22.97 -17.46
CA LEU A 100 22.71 23.17 -16.40
C LEU A 100 22.21 22.66 -15.05
N LYS A 101 20.98 22.98 -14.64
CA LYS A 101 20.42 22.53 -13.36
C LYS A 101 20.18 21.02 -13.33
N LEU A 102 19.78 20.41 -14.45
CA LEU A 102 19.62 18.95 -14.57
C LEU A 102 20.96 18.26 -14.36
N GLN A 103 22.03 18.76 -14.99
CA GLN A 103 23.38 18.22 -14.84
C GLN A 103 23.93 18.43 -13.43
N GLN A 104 23.84 19.66 -12.89
CA GLN A 104 24.35 20.00 -11.56
C GLN A 104 23.67 19.19 -10.44
N ARG A 105 22.36 18.94 -10.57
CA ARG A 105 21.61 18.13 -9.61
C ARG A 105 21.57 16.64 -9.96
N GLN A 106 22.36 16.20 -10.95
CA GLN A 106 22.48 14.80 -11.38
C GLN A 106 21.12 14.12 -11.61
N ALA A 107 20.23 14.81 -12.33
CA ALA A 107 18.92 14.26 -12.65
C ALA A 107 19.06 13.03 -13.56
N LYS A 108 18.30 11.96 -13.27
CA LYS A 108 18.30 10.76 -14.10
C LYS A 108 17.63 11.02 -15.45
N GLU A 109 18.25 10.55 -16.53
CA GLU A 109 17.72 10.66 -17.90
C GLU A 109 16.53 9.72 -18.14
N THR A 110 16.48 8.58 -17.45
CA THR A 110 15.43 7.58 -17.61
C THR A 110 14.78 7.24 -16.27
N GLY A 111 13.53 6.74 -16.34
CA GLY A 111 12.74 6.39 -15.15
C GLY A 111 12.25 7.59 -14.32
N LEU A 112 11.72 7.29 -13.14
CA LEU A 112 11.18 8.29 -12.22
C LEU A 112 12.31 9.07 -11.53
N CYS A 113 12.33 10.39 -11.70
CA CYS A 113 13.32 11.27 -11.08
C CYS A 113 12.64 12.52 -10.49
N PRO A 114 12.62 12.68 -9.15
CA PRO A 114 12.01 13.84 -8.50
C PRO A 114 12.64 15.17 -8.92
N VAL A 115 13.98 15.21 -9.04
CA VAL A 115 14.73 16.40 -9.47
C VAL A 115 14.30 16.84 -10.88
N ARG A 116 14.24 15.87 -11.81
CA ARG A 116 13.77 16.14 -13.17
C ARG A 116 12.32 16.62 -13.17
N ARG A 117 11.44 15.95 -12.42
CA ARG A 117 10.02 16.34 -12.30
C ARG A 117 9.87 17.77 -11.78
N GLU A 118 10.63 18.14 -10.76
CA GLU A 118 10.66 19.49 -10.18
C GLU A 118 11.11 20.53 -11.20
N LEU A 119 12.25 20.30 -11.87
CA LEU A 119 12.82 21.25 -12.83
C LEU A 119 11.93 21.41 -14.08
N TYR A 120 11.35 20.33 -14.60
CA TYR A 120 10.40 20.39 -15.70
C TYR A 120 9.11 21.11 -15.30
N SER A 121 8.65 20.93 -14.07
CA SER A 121 7.48 21.67 -13.56
C SER A 121 7.77 23.17 -13.50
N GLN A 122 8.94 23.56 -12.98
CA GLN A 122 9.36 24.98 -12.97
C GLN A 122 9.54 25.55 -14.38
N CYS A 123 10.12 24.77 -15.31
CA CYS A 123 10.27 25.17 -16.71
C CYS A 123 8.90 25.38 -17.36
N PHE A 124 7.95 24.46 -17.13
CA PHE A 124 6.61 24.58 -17.69
C PHE A 124 5.84 25.78 -17.11
N ASP A 125 6.00 26.05 -15.81
CA ASP A 125 5.47 27.27 -15.18
C ASP A 125 6.07 28.54 -15.83
N GLU A 126 7.36 28.57 -16.14
CA GLU A 126 7.99 29.69 -16.86
C GLU A 126 7.47 29.81 -18.30
N LEU A 127 7.24 28.70 -19.01
CA LEU A 127 6.62 28.72 -20.33
C LEU A 127 5.19 29.28 -20.26
N ILE A 128 4.41 28.90 -19.25
CA ILE A 128 3.07 29.46 -19.03
C ILE A 128 3.16 30.96 -18.76
N ARG A 129 4.12 31.42 -17.96
CA ARG A 129 4.36 32.86 -17.74
C ARG A 129 4.61 33.59 -19.07
N GLN A 130 5.55 33.08 -19.87
CA GLN A 130 5.91 33.68 -21.16
C GLN A 130 4.74 33.70 -22.16
N VAL A 131 3.98 32.61 -22.25
CA VAL A 131 2.81 32.52 -23.13
C VAL A 131 1.69 33.45 -22.65
N THR A 132 1.44 33.54 -21.35
CA THR A 132 0.44 34.46 -20.77
C THR A 132 0.74 35.90 -21.12
N ILE A 133 2.01 36.31 -21.05
CA ILE A 133 2.42 37.69 -21.40
C ILE A 133 2.18 37.99 -22.88
N ASN A 134 2.35 37.00 -23.75
CA ASN A 134 2.06 37.16 -25.18
C ASN A 134 0.55 37.13 -25.49
N CYS A 135 -0.20 36.24 -24.83
CA CYS A 135 -1.65 36.06 -24.97
C CYS A 135 -2.18 35.33 -23.73
N SER A 136 -2.96 36.03 -22.92
CA SER A 136 -3.42 35.55 -21.63
C SER A 136 -4.33 34.33 -21.75
N GLU A 137 -5.18 34.27 -22.78
CA GLU A 137 -6.11 33.16 -23.02
C GLU A 137 -5.36 31.86 -23.30
N ARG A 138 -4.26 31.93 -24.07
CA ARG A 138 -3.38 30.78 -24.31
C ARG A 138 -2.66 30.35 -23.04
N GLY A 139 -2.23 31.30 -22.22
CA GLY A 139 -1.63 31.03 -20.91
C GLY A 139 -2.60 30.29 -19.98
N LEU A 140 -3.85 30.77 -19.89
CA LEU A 140 -4.92 30.14 -19.12
C LEU A 140 -5.29 28.75 -19.63
N LEU A 141 -5.25 28.52 -20.95
CA LEU A 141 -5.45 27.19 -21.51
C LEU A 141 -4.32 26.23 -21.11
N LEU A 142 -3.05 26.65 -21.19
CA LEU A 142 -1.91 25.85 -20.77
C LEU A 142 -1.94 25.54 -19.27
N LEU A 143 -2.39 26.49 -18.44
CA LEU A 143 -2.64 26.27 -17.02
C LEU A 143 -3.62 25.11 -16.79
N LYS A 144 -4.74 25.08 -17.51
CA LYS A 144 -5.72 23.98 -17.39
C LYS A 144 -5.13 22.63 -17.79
N VAL A 145 -4.40 22.58 -18.92
CA VAL A 145 -3.72 21.35 -19.38
C VAL A 145 -2.70 20.85 -18.35
N ARG A 146 -1.94 21.76 -17.73
CA ARG A 146 -0.99 21.45 -16.66
C ARG A 146 -1.70 20.82 -15.47
N ASP A 147 -2.77 21.45 -15.01
CA ASP A 147 -3.47 21.04 -13.79
C ASP A 147 -4.21 19.71 -14.01
N GLU A 148 -4.80 19.49 -15.18
CA GLU A 148 -5.34 18.19 -15.59
C GLU A 148 -4.25 17.10 -15.58
N SER A 149 -3.09 17.37 -16.20
CA SER A 149 -1.96 16.43 -16.21
C SER A 149 -1.45 16.09 -14.80
N ARG A 150 -1.46 17.05 -13.88
CA ARG A 150 -1.10 16.84 -12.46
C ARG A 150 -2.13 15.95 -11.75
N ILE A 151 -3.42 16.20 -11.95
CA ILE A 151 -4.49 15.37 -11.40
C ILE A 151 -4.37 13.93 -11.90
N THR A 152 -4.13 13.73 -13.20
CA THR A 152 -3.93 12.41 -13.79
C THR A 152 -2.72 11.69 -13.18
N GLU A 153 -1.58 12.38 -13.01
CA GLU A 153 -0.41 11.79 -12.36
C GLU A 153 -0.71 11.38 -10.91
N ASP A 154 -1.39 12.23 -10.14
CA ASP A 154 -1.73 11.94 -8.74
C ASP A 154 -2.74 10.80 -8.61
N ALA A 155 -3.67 10.67 -9.56
CA ALA A 155 -4.55 9.52 -9.65
C ALA A 155 -3.75 8.22 -9.87
N TYR A 156 -2.81 8.21 -10.84
CA TYR A 156 -1.93 7.06 -11.06
C TYR A 156 -1.05 6.74 -9.85
N ARG A 157 -0.51 7.77 -9.19
CA ARG A 157 0.29 7.60 -7.96
C ARG A 157 -0.54 6.95 -6.86
N THR A 158 -1.79 7.38 -6.69
CA THR A 158 -2.72 6.83 -5.70
C THR A 158 -3.06 5.38 -6.01
N LEU A 159 -3.41 5.09 -7.28
CA LEU A 159 -3.69 3.74 -7.73
C LEU A 159 -2.49 2.80 -7.50
N TYR A 160 -1.28 3.22 -7.88
CA TYR A 160 -0.05 2.45 -7.69
C TYR A 160 0.21 2.12 -6.21
N LYS A 161 0.07 3.12 -5.32
CA LYS A 161 0.21 2.92 -3.87
C LYS A 161 -0.80 1.90 -3.34
N SER A 162 -2.06 2.01 -3.78
CA SER A 162 -3.13 1.07 -3.39
C SER A 162 -2.85 -0.35 -3.89
N SER A 163 -2.41 -0.52 -5.14
CA SER A 163 -2.04 -1.83 -5.70
C SER A 163 -0.87 -2.46 -4.96
N LEU A 164 0.16 -1.67 -4.64
CA LEU A 164 1.31 -2.16 -3.87
C LEU A 164 0.90 -2.60 -2.46
N ALA A 165 0.08 -1.80 -1.78
CA ALA A 165 -0.44 -2.13 -0.45
C ALA A 165 -1.30 -3.41 -0.47
N PHE A 166 -2.12 -3.59 -1.50
CA PHE A 166 -2.89 -4.82 -1.70
C PHE A 166 -1.98 -6.04 -1.85
N GLY A 167 -0.95 -5.95 -2.71
CA GLY A 167 0.02 -7.03 -2.91
C GLY A 167 0.74 -7.41 -1.63
N LEU A 168 1.23 -6.42 -0.87
CA LEU A 168 1.90 -6.64 0.40
C LEU A 168 0.99 -7.29 1.43
N ARG A 169 -0.27 -6.85 1.54
CA ARG A 169 -1.26 -7.46 2.43
C ARG A 169 -1.50 -8.94 2.08
N LYS A 170 -1.56 -9.28 0.79
CA LYS A 170 -1.74 -10.67 0.35
C LYS A 170 -0.54 -11.55 0.70
N ILE A 171 0.68 -11.03 0.57
CA ILE A 171 1.90 -11.74 0.99
C ILE A 171 1.86 -12.02 2.50
N LEU A 172 1.59 -10.99 3.31
CA LEU A 172 1.53 -11.13 4.77
C LEU A 172 0.43 -12.11 5.23
N LEU A 173 -0.73 -12.10 4.59
CA LEU A 173 -1.80 -13.06 4.88
C LEU A 173 -1.38 -14.50 4.57
N ALA A 174 -0.76 -14.73 3.42
CA ALA A 174 -0.28 -16.05 3.03
C ALA A 174 0.82 -16.56 3.99
N GLU A 175 1.72 -15.68 4.43
CA GLU A 175 2.74 -16.02 5.44
C GLU A 175 2.12 -16.40 6.79
N HIS A 176 1.09 -15.67 7.22
CA HIS A 176 0.36 -15.98 8.46
C HIS A 176 -0.38 -17.32 8.35
N GLU A 177 -1.15 -17.53 7.29
CA GLU A 177 -1.88 -18.79 7.05
C GLU A 177 -0.93 -19.98 6.98
N LYS A 178 0.21 -19.83 6.31
CA LYS A 178 1.25 -20.87 6.29
C LYS A 178 1.77 -21.17 7.69
N SER A 179 2.09 -20.14 8.49
CA SER A 179 2.59 -20.36 9.85
C SER A 179 1.58 -21.11 10.73
N ASP A 180 0.28 -20.85 10.57
CA ASP A 180 -0.75 -21.56 11.33
C ASP A 180 -0.89 -23.02 10.87
N MET A 181 -0.76 -23.28 9.57
CA MET A 181 -0.72 -24.65 9.04
C MET A 181 0.51 -25.42 9.50
N ASP A 182 1.69 -24.79 9.51
CA ASP A 182 2.92 -25.42 10.00
C ASP A 182 2.80 -25.82 11.48
N LYS A 183 2.15 -24.98 12.32
CA LYS A 183 1.83 -25.35 13.71
C LYS A 183 0.89 -26.54 13.79
N LYS A 184 -0.21 -26.52 13.02
CA LYS A 184 -1.19 -27.61 13.00
C LYS A 184 -0.57 -28.93 12.54
N VAL A 185 0.32 -28.89 11.54
CA VAL A 185 1.07 -30.06 11.09
C VAL A 185 1.95 -30.58 12.22
N SER A 186 2.70 -29.71 12.90
CA SER A 186 3.52 -30.11 14.05
C SER A 186 2.71 -30.74 15.18
N ASP A 187 1.53 -30.20 15.49
CA ASP A 187 0.65 -30.72 16.53
C ASP A 187 0.12 -32.12 16.15
N LEU A 188 -0.35 -32.28 14.91
CA LEU A 188 -0.84 -33.57 14.41
C LEU A 188 0.27 -34.63 14.32
N GLU A 189 1.49 -34.25 13.94
CA GLU A 189 2.64 -35.14 13.93
C GLU A 189 2.99 -35.63 15.34
N ASN A 190 2.88 -34.77 16.35
CA ASN A 190 3.09 -35.15 17.75
C ASN A 190 1.98 -36.07 18.25
N GLU A 191 0.72 -35.77 17.95
CA GLU A 191 -0.42 -36.62 18.30
C GLU A 191 -0.31 -38.01 17.67
N ASN A 192 0.06 -38.08 16.39
CA ASN A 192 0.23 -39.36 15.69
C ASN A 192 1.35 -40.20 16.33
N LYS A 193 2.50 -39.59 16.65
CA LYS A 193 3.58 -40.28 17.38
C LYS A 193 3.12 -40.82 18.73
N ASP A 194 2.30 -40.07 19.46
CA ASP A 194 1.81 -40.52 20.76
C ASP A 194 0.76 -41.62 20.64
N LEU A 195 -0.12 -41.56 19.63
CA LEU A 195 -1.06 -42.63 19.31
C LEU A 195 -0.33 -43.91 18.86
N GLU A 196 0.71 -43.79 18.05
CA GLU A 196 1.56 -44.94 17.64
C GLU A 196 2.22 -45.62 18.85
N LYS A 197 2.74 -44.83 19.82
CA LYS A 197 3.26 -45.39 21.09
C LYS A 197 2.18 -46.13 21.86
N GLN A 198 1.00 -45.52 22.04
CA GLN A 198 -0.11 -46.13 22.76
C GLN A 198 -0.55 -47.44 22.10
N LEU A 199 -0.64 -47.46 20.77
CA LEU A 199 -1.00 -48.65 19.99
C LEU A 199 0.04 -49.77 20.20
N ASN A 200 1.33 -49.46 20.12
CA ASN A 200 2.41 -50.42 20.36
C ASN A 200 2.38 -50.98 21.79
N GLU A 201 2.13 -50.13 22.80
CA GLU A 201 1.98 -50.57 24.19
C GLU A 201 0.78 -51.50 24.37
N LEU A 202 -0.36 -51.18 23.75
CA LEU A 202 -1.57 -52.00 23.82
C LEU A 202 -1.38 -53.34 23.11
N MET A 203 -0.73 -53.35 21.95
CA MET A 203 -0.37 -54.57 21.24
C MET A 203 0.52 -55.48 22.08
N ALA A 204 1.58 -54.93 22.70
CA ALA A 204 2.46 -55.69 23.57
C ALA A 204 1.71 -56.29 24.79
N LYS A 205 0.78 -55.53 25.38
CA LYS A 205 -0.09 -56.02 26.46
C LYS A 205 -1.00 -57.16 25.98
N HIS A 206 -1.61 -57.02 24.80
CA HIS A 206 -2.47 -58.05 24.23
C HIS A 206 -1.71 -59.35 24.00
N GLU A 207 -0.54 -59.28 23.34
CA GLU A 207 0.30 -60.44 23.06
C GLU A 207 0.76 -61.15 24.35
N ALA A 208 1.09 -60.39 25.40
CA ALA A 208 1.43 -60.95 26.71
C ALA A 208 0.25 -61.70 27.35
N ILE A 209 -0.96 -61.15 27.27
CA ILE A 209 -2.19 -61.78 27.79
C ILE A 209 -2.51 -63.05 27.01
N GLU A 210 -2.44 -63.02 25.68
CA GLU A 210 -2.67 -64.20 24.84
C GLU A 210 -1.70 -65.32 25.16
N LYS A 211 -0.40 -64.99 25.28
CA LYS A 211 0.62 -65.98 25.63
C LYS A 211 0.37 -66.58 27.01
N GLN A 212 0.03 -65.75 28.00
CA GLN A 212 -0.28 -66.23 29.35
C GLN A 212 -1.53 -67.12 29.37
N ALA A 213 -2.58 -66.75 28.62
CA ALA A 213 -3.80 -67.54 28.50
C ALA A 213 -3.53 -68.91 27.83
N ALA A 214 -2.75 -68.92 26.75
CA ALA A 214 -2.37 -70.15 26.04
C ALA A 214 -1.51 -71.08 26.93
N GLU A 215 -0.58 -70.52 27.71
CA GLU A 215 0.22 -71.28 28.68
C GLU A 215 -0.66 -71.89 29.79
N ARG A 216 -1.63 -71.13 30.32
CA ARG A 216 -2.59 -71.62 31.32
C ARG A 216 -3.46 -72.75 30.75
N GLN A 217 -4.02 -72.58 29.55
CA GLN A 217 -4.80 -73.63 28.88
C GLN A 217 -3.98 -74.92 28.70
N LYS A 218 -2.74 -74.82 28.20
CA LYS A 218 -1.85 -75.98 28.06
C LYS A 218 -1.55 -76.66 29.40
N ALA A 219 -1.34 -75.88 30.46
CA ALA A 219 -1.09 -76.41 31.80
C ALA A 219 -2.32 -77.17 32.35
N ASP A 220 -3.52 -76.59 32.18
CA ASP A 220 -4.78 -77.20 32.64
C ASP A 220 -5.13 -78.45 31.83
N GLU A 221 -4.94 -78.44 30.49
CA GLU A 221 -5.08 -79.63 29.65
C GLU A 221 -4.12 -80.74 30.08
N LYS A 222 -2.86 -80.41 30.37
CA LYS A 222 -1.88 -81.39 30.85
C LYS A 222 -2.30 -82.00 32.19
N LYS A 223 -2.76 -81.18 33.15
CA LYS A 223 -3.28 -81.67 34.44
C LYS A 223 -4.50 -82.58 34.25
N ARG A 224 -5.50 -82.15 33.49
CA ARG A 224 -6.68 -82.97 33.16
C ARG A 224 -6.31 -84.29 32.51
N THR A 225 -5.36 -84.27 31.57
CA THR A 225 -4.88 -85.49 30.90
C THR A 225 -4.22 -86.45 31.90
N GLN A 226 -3.40 -85.93 32.82
CA GLN A 226 -2.76 -86.71 33.88
C GLN A 226 -3.79 -87.29 34.86
N GLU A 227 -4.79 -86.52 35.27
CA GLU A 227 -5.90 -86.97 36.12
C GLU A 227 -6.70 -88.09 35.43
N ILE A 228 -7.08 -87.91 34.16
CA ILE A 228 -7.77 -88.94 33.37
C ILE A 228 -6.92 -90.22 33.30
N GLN A 229 -5.61 -90.10 33.05
CA GLN A 229 -4.71 -91.25 33.03
C GLN A 229 -4.62 -91.94 34.40
N PHE A 230 -4.53 -91.19 35.48
CA PHE A 230 -4.53 -91.71 36.85
C PHE A 230 -5.84 -92.46 37.16
N PHE A 231 -7.00 -91.85 36.90
CA PHE A 231 -8.30 -92.49 37.12
C PHE A 231 -8.52 -93.72 36.23
N LYS A 232 -7.99 -93.72 34.99
CA LYS A 232 -8.01 -94.92 34.13
C LYS A 232 -7.20 -96.06 34.74
N ARG A 233 -5.99 -95.80 35.22
CA ARG A 233 -5.15 -96.82 35.89
C ARG A 233 -5.81 -97.36 37.17
N MET A 234 -6.36 -96.48 37.99
CA MET A 234 -7.06 -96.86 39.23
C MET A 234 -8.32 -97.69 38.94
N ASN A 235 -9.13 -97.29 37.95
CA ASN A 235 -10.28 -98.09 37.52
C ASN A 235 -9.85 -99.46 36.98
N GLN A 236 -8.73 -99.54 36.25
CA GLN A 236 -8.20 -100.82 35.79
C GLN A 236 -7.80 -101.70 36.97
N GLN A 237 -7.05 -101.19 37.94
CA GLN A 237 -6.67 -101.92 39.15
C GLN A 237 -7.90 -102.40 39.94
N LEU A 238 -8.93 -101.56 40.10
CA LEU A 238 -10.16 -101.94 40.78
C LEU A 238 -10.94 -103.02 40.02
N LYS A 239 -10.95 -102.97 38.68
CA LYS A 239 -11.52 -104.05 37.86
C LYS A 239 -10.76 -105.35 38.04
N ASP A 240 -9.43 -105.31 37.98
CA ASP A 240 -8.57 -106.47 38.17
C ASP A 240 -8.80 -107.10 39.56
N GLN A 241 -8.91 -106.28 40.62
CA GLN A 241 -9.25 -106.73 41.98
C GLN A 241 -10.65 -107.34 42.09
N LEU A 242 -11.65 -106.76 41.40
CA LEU A 242 -13.00 -107.34 41.36
C LEU A 242 -13.01 -108.67 40.61
N GLU A 243 -12.29 -108.79 39.50
CA GLU A 243 -12.12 -110.05 38.77
C GLU A 243 -11.42 -111.11 39.62
N GLU A 244 -10.46 -110.73 40.46
CA GLU A 244 -9.80 -111.62 41.42
C GLU A 244 -10.75 -112.10 42.54
N ILE A 245 -11.64 -111.24 43.04
CA ILE A 245 -12.66 -111.59 44.06
C ILE A 245 -13.78 -112.45 43.48
N ILE A 246 -14.18 -112.20 42.22
CA ILE A 246 -15.28 -112.89 41.53
C ILE A 246 -14.81 -114.22 40.91
N SER A 247 -13.51 -114.36 40.62
CA SER A 247 -12.94 -115.62 40.13
C SER A 247 -13.01 -116.70 41.22
N PRO A 248 -13.57 -117.88 40.93
CA PRO A 248 -13.71 -118.94 41.93
C PRO A 248 -12.32 -119.47 42.31
N LYS A 249 -12.03 -119.50 43.62
CA LYS A 249 -10.84 -120.20 44.16
C LYS A 249 -10.91 -121.67 43.74
N LYS A 250 -9.98 -122.10 42.90
CA LYS A 250 -9.68 -123.53 42.67
C LYS A 250 -8.96 -124.11 43.88
#